data_AF-A0A3D3L9R3-F1
#
_entry.id   AF-A0A3D3L9R3-F1
#
_cell.length_a   1.000
_cell.length_b   1.000
_cell.length_c   1.000
_cell.angle_alpha   90.00
_cell.angle_beta   90.00
_cell.angle_gamma   90.00
#
_symmetry.space_group_name_H-M   'P 1'
#
loop_
_entity.id
_entity.type
_entity.pdbx_description
1 polymer ?
#
loop_
_entity_poly.entity_id
_entity_poly.type
_entity_poly.pdbx_seq_one_letter_code
_entity_poly.pdbx_strand_id
1 'polypeptide(L)'
;MKIPMPAVVLLILLAGCPHIASAQVVIPATPKKFKTRSTGGGGSGGTATPAAPARQPTVVREIQYFTLSDARQWKSTDGRSLLGKLIAFEQSEQTFVDGQPSGPAAQPPARPTLVRDGKARLLVGKTPYEVPLDRLSDEDRDFILALEKAVAASSEAQGK
;
A
#
# COMPACT_ATOMS: atom_id res chain seq x y z
N MET A 1 23.41 -17.29 57.62
CA MET A 1 24.65 -17.12 56.82
C MET A 1 24.28 -16.42 55.52
N LYS A 2 25.00 -15.34 55.22
CA LYS A 2 24.82 -14.36 54.13
C LYS A 2 26.22 -14.23 53.52
N ILE A 3 26.38 -13.99 52.19
CA ILE A 3 27.59 -13.58 51.39
C ILE A 3 27.48 -14.20 49.95
N PRO A 4 27.92 -13.55 48.84
CA PRO A 4 27.05 -12.73 47.98
C PRO A 4 27.22 -13.03 46.47
N MET A 5 26.48 -12.31 45.62
CA MET A 5 26.82 -12.09 44.19
C MET A 5 28.22 -11.45 44.04
N PRO A 6 28.87 -11.64 42.88
CA PRO A 6 29.45 -10.50 42.20
C PRO A 6 28.94 -10.34 40.77
N ALA A 7 28.52 -9.12 40.50
CA ALA A 7 28.22 -8.56 39.20
C ALA A 7 29.47 -8.52 38.31
N VAL A 8 29.31 -8.89 37.05
CA VAL A 8 30.20 -8.46 35.96
C VAL A 8 29.30 -7.97 34.84
N VAL A 9 29.04 -6.66 34.86
CA VAL A 9 28.41 -5.94 33.75
C VAL A 9 29.54 -5.47 32.84
N LEU A 10 29.65 -6.11 31.68
CA LEU A 10 30.55 -5.71 30.61
C LEU A 10 29.88 -4.58 29.79
N LEU A 11 30.33 -3.36 30.03
CA LEU A 11 29.93 -2.16 29.29
C LEU A 11 30.73 -2.09 27.98
N ILE A 12 30.08 -2.39 26.85
CA ILE A 12 30.67 -2.20 25.52
C ILE A 12 30.41 -0.76 25.06
N LEU A 13 31.47 0.05 25.04
CA LEU A 13 31.55 1.31 24.30
C LEU A 13 31.47 1.01 22.80
N LEU A 14 30.44 1.52 22.11
CA LEU A 14 30.48 1.69 20.66
C LEU A 14 30.44 3.18 20.31
N ALA A 15 31.61 3.68 19.90
CA ALA A 15 31.80 4.96 19.28
C ALA A 15 31.25 4.95 17.84
N GLY A 16 30.60 6.04 17.42
CA GLY A 16 30.30 6.27 16.00
C GLY A 16 29.06 7.11 15.74
N CYS A 17 29.17 8.44 15.86
CA CYS A 17 28.23 9.37 15.24
C CYS A 17 29.01 10.43 14.46
N PRO A 18 29.13 10.30 13.13
CA PRO A 18 29.50 11.42 12.28
C PRO A 18 28.27 11.96 11.53
N HIS A 19 28.02 13.24 11.78
CA HIS A 19 27.63 14.27 10.80
C HIS A 19 26.14 14.48 10.52
N ILE A 20 25.57 15.41 11.29
CA ILE A 20 24.45 16.23 10.85
C ILE A 20 24.96 17.17 9.75
N ALA A 21 24.61 16.88 8.49
CA ALA A 21 24.80 17.79 7.38
C ALA A 21 23.62 18.79 7.35
N SER A 22 23.81 19.96 7.96
CA SER A 22 22.92 21.10 7.77
C SER A 22 23.18 21.72 6.40
N ALA A 23 22.50 21.21 5.37
CA ALA A 23 22.44 21.86 4.07
C ALA A 23 21.60 23.14 4.19
N GLN A 24 22.29 24.25 4.40
CA GLN A 24 21.75 25.60 4.32
C GLN A 24 21.24 25.87 2.90
N VAL A 25 19.92 25.95 2.76
CA VAL A 25 19.23 26.37 1.53
C VAL A 25 19.49 27.86 1.35
N VAL A 26 20.48 28.19 0.52
CA VAL A 26 20.64 29.53 -0.02
C VAL A 26 19.53 29.73 -1.04
N ILE A 27 18.48 30.45 -0.65
CA ILE A 27 17.44 30.89 -1.59
C ILE A 27 18.06 32.04 -2.39
N PRO A 28 18.34 31.89 -3.71
CA PRO A 28 18.83 33.01 -4.49
C PRO A 28 17.74 34.09 -4.53
N ALA A 29 18.07 35.29 -4.07
CA ALA A 29 17.19 36.44 -4.13
C ALA A 29 16.84 36.71 -5.59
N THR A 30 15.59 36.43 -5.98
CA THR A 30 15.08 36.71 -7.32
C THR A 30 15.03 38.23 -7.51
N PRO A 31 15.71 38.82 -8.49
CA PRO A 31 15.66 40.27 -8.70
C PRO A 31 14.27 40.70 -9.17
N LYS A 32 13.56 41.50 -8.36
CA LYS A 32 12.17 41.94 -8.59
C LYS A 32 12.01 43.13 -9.56
N LYS A 33 13.03 43.46 -10.37
CA LYS A 33 12.98 44.62 -11.27
C LYS A 33 13.76 44.35 -12.56
N PHE A 34 13.07 43.83 -13.59
CA PHE A 34 13.56 44.01 -14.96
C PHE A 34 13.21 45.42 -15.41
N LYS A 35 14.23 46.23 -15.67
CA LYS A 35 14.07 47.58 -16.21
C LYS A 35 13.77 47.45 -17.69
N THR A 36 12.51 47.57 -18.08
CA THR A 36 12.10 47.54 -19.49
C THR A 36 12.74 48.73 -20.20
N ARG A 37 13.72 48.46 -21.07
CA ARG A 37 14.22 49.45 -22.02
C ARG A 37 13.22 49.52 -23.17
N SER A 38 12.45 50.61 -23.24
CA SER A 38 11.67 50.93 -24.43
C SER A 38 12.62 51.35 -25.54
N THR A 39 12.74 50.53 -26.57
CA THR A 39 13.26 50.95 -27.88
C THR A 39 12.21 50.55 -28.90
N GLY A 40 11.51 51.57 -29.42
CA GLY A 40 10.60 51.42 -30.54
C GLY A 40 11.32 50.95 -31.79
N GLY A 41 10.60 50.23 -32.64
CA GLY A 41 11.08 49.78 -33.95
C GLY A 41 10.13 48.73 -34.49
N GLY A 42 9.38 49.08 -35.53
CA GLY A 42 8.34 48.25 -36.12
C GLY A 42 8.87 46.94 -36.72
N GLY A 43 7.97 45.97 -36.77
CA GLY A 43 8.15 44.71 -37.46
C GLY A 43 6.92 43.83 -37.21
N SER A 44 6.04 43.71 -38.21
CA SER A 44 4.99 42.70 -38.20
C SER A 44 5.63 41.33 -38.39
N GLY A 45 6.18 40.78 -37.32
CA GLY A 45 6.63 39.40 -37.23
C GLY A 45 5.74 38.70 -36.21
N GLY A 46 4.67 38.06 -36.70
CA GLY A 46 3.88 37.17 -35.86
C GLY A 46 4.78 36.04 -35.38
N THR A 47 5.22 36.10 -34.12
CA THR A 47 5.85 34.97 -33.45
C THR A 47 4.76 33.95 -33.19
N ALA A 48 4.63 32.97 -34.09
CA ALA A 48 3.89 31.76 -33.80
C ALA A 48 4.62 31.05 -32.65
N THR A 49 4.06 31.13 -31.44
CA THR A 49 4.44 30.23 -30.36
C THR A 49 4.11 28.81 -30.83
N PRO A 50 5.06 27.86 -30.83
CA PRO A 50 4.73 26.47 -31.10
C PRO A 50 3.69 26.05 -30.07
N ALA A 51 2.58 25.48 -30.55
CA ALA A 51 1.54 24.95 -29.67
C ALA A 51 2.19 23.97 -28.70
N ALA A 52 2.01 24.20 -27.40
CA ALA A 52 2.47 23.26 -26.40
C ALA A 52 1.85 21.89 -26.71
N PRO A 53 2.62 20.78 -26.67
CA PRO A 53 2.08 19.48 -26.93
C PRO A 53 0.90 19.24 -25.99
N ALA A 54 -0.21 18.76 -26.55
CA ALA A 54 -1.41 18.45 -25.78
C ALA A 54 -1.02 17.48 -24.64
N ARG A 55 -1.34 17.85 -23.41
CA ARG A 55 -1.06 17.01 -22.24
C ARG A 55 -1.84 15.72 -22.39
N GLN A 56 -1.14 14.59 -22.43
CA GLN A 56 -1.81 13.29 -22.37
C GLN A 56 -2.45 13.09 -21.00
N PRO A 57 -3.66 12.52 -20.94
CA PRO A 57 -4.33 12.27 -19.68
C PRO A 57 -3.55 11.26 -18.84
N THR A 58 -3.44 11.52 -17.53
CA THR A 58 -2.79 10.60 -16.60
C THR A 58 -3.75 9.47 -16.25
N VAL A 59 -3.37 8.23 -16.55
CA VAL A 59 -4.20 7.05 -16.25
C VAL A 59 -3.58 6.26 -15.09
N VAL A 60 -4.33 6.08 -14.00
CA VAL A 60 -3.92 5.31 -12.82
C VAL A 60 -4.89 4.14 -12.64
N ARG A 61 -4.36 2.94 -12.33
CA ARG A 61 -5.16 1.77 -11.98
C ARG A 61 -5.00 1.48 -10.49
N GLU A 62 -6.08 1.50 -9.76
CA GLU A 62 -6.15 1.09 -8.35
C GLU A 62 -6.71 -0.32 -8.25
N ILE A 63 -6.06 -1.18 -7.48
CA ILE A 63 -6.51 -2.55 -7.19
C ILE A 63 -7.05 -2.54 -5.76
N GLN A 64 -8.30 -2.96 -5.58
CA GLN A 64 -8.93 -3.07 -4.26
C GLN A 64 -9.18 -4.54 -3.93
N TYR A 65 -8.88 -4.91 -2.70
CA TYR A 65 -9.10 -6.26 -2.17
C TYR A 65 -10.28 -6.27 -1.20
N PHE A 66 -11.08 -7.33 -1.23
CA PHE A 66 -12.18 -7.52 -0.28
C PHE A 66 -11.67 -8.23 0.97
N THR A 67 -11.60 -7.52 2.09
CA THR A 67 -11.13 -8.05 3.38
C THR A 67 -12.22 -8.78 4.12
N LEU A 68 -11.89 -9.97 4.63
CA LEU A 68 -12.82 -10.86 5.34
C LEU A 68 -12.48 -11.01 6.83
N SER A 69 -11.29 -10.57 7.24
CA SER A 69 -10.89 -10.52 8.64
C SER A 69 -10.14 -9.24 8.97
N ASP A 70 -10.06 -8.95 10.28
CA ASP A 70 -9.06 -8.03 10.80
C ASP A 70 -7.64 -8.56 10.64
N ALA A 71 -6.67 -7.68 10.88
CA ALA A 71 -5.26 -8.05 10.82
C ALA A 71 -4.94 -8.95 12.01
N ARG A 72 -4.42 -10.15 11.73
CA ARG A 72 -3.99 -11.12 12.75
C ARG A 72 -2.67 -11.76 12.36
N GLN A 73 -2.04 -12.39 13.34
CA GLN A 73 -0.86 -13.21 13.11
C GLN A 73 -1.29 -14.60 12.63
N TRP A 74 -0.91 -14.95 11.42
CA TRP A 74 -1.10 -16.24 10.79
C TRP A 74 0.14 -17.09 11.00
N LYS A 75 -0.01 -18.23 11.65
CA LYS A 75 1.08 -19.16 11.94
C LYS A 75 1.16 -20.21 10.85
N SER A 76 2.36 -20.43 10.37
CA SER A 76 2.67 -21.49 9.43
C SER A 76 3.21 -22.72 10.16
N THR A 77 3.04 -23.90 9.58
CA THR A 77 3.52 -25.18 10.13
C THR A 77 5.04 -25.28 10.17
N ASP A 78 5.74 -24.45 9.39
CA ASP A 78 7.20 -24.28 9.43
C ASP A 78 7.70 -23.35 10.56
N GLY A 79 6.80 -22.89 11.44
CA GLY A 79 7.11 -22.00 12.56
C GLY A 79 7.18 -20.51 12.19
N ARG A 80 7.00 -20.14 10.92
CA ARG A 80 6.95 -18.74 10.50
C ARG A 80 5.60 -18.10 10.84
N SER A 81 5.58 -16.77 10.91
CA SER A 81 4.37 -16.00 11.16
C SER A 81 4.25 -14.85 10.18
N LEU A 82 3.03 -14.61 9.69
CA LEU A 82 2.68 -13.50 8.83
C LEU A 82 1.64 -12.62 9.52
N LEU A 83 1.88 -11.31 9.62
CA LEU A 83 0.86 -10.36 10.08
C LEU A 83 0.06 -9.88 8.86
N GLY A 84 -1.22 -10.23 8.79
CA GLY A 84 -2.02 -9.91 7.61
C GLY A 84 -3.51 -10.07 7.81
N LYS A 85 -4.28 -9.69 6.80
CA LYS A 85 -5.74 -9.84 6.74
C LYS A 85 -6.10 -10.98 5.79
N LEU A 86 -7.11 -11.78 6.11
CA LEU A 86 -7.71 -12.67 5.13
C LEU A 86 -8.46 -11.83 4.10
N ILE A 87 -8.21 -12.09 2.81
CA ILE A 87 -8.91 -11.45 1.71
C ILE A 87 -9.57 -12.50 0.81
N ALA A 88 -10.64 -12.10 0.15
CA ALA A 88 -11.25 -12.93 -0.89
C ALA A 88 -10.31 -13.05 -2.10
N PHE A 89 -10.53 -14.07 -2.94
CA PHE A 89 -9.80 -14.19 -4.20
C PHE A 89 -10.26 -13.18 -5.25
N GLU A 90 -11.49 -12.69 -5.15
CA GLU A 90 -12.00 -11.58 -5.96
C GLU A 90 -11.25 -10.28 -5.60
N GLN A 91 -11.02 -9.47 -6.61
CA GLN A 91 -10.47 -8.12 -6.48
C GLN A 91 -11.18 -7.23 -7.50
N SER A 92 -11.24 -5.94 -7.22
CA SER A 92 -11.75 -4.96 -8.17
C SER A 92 -10.61 -4.06 -8.64
N GLU A 93 -10.82 -3.50 -9.84
CA GLU A 93 -9.91 -2.53 -10.41
C GLU A 93 -10.67 -1.26 -10.75
N GLN A 94 -10.17 -0.12 -10.31
CA GLN A 94 -10.72 1.18 -10.61
C GLN A 94 -9.70 2.00 -11.39
N THR A 95 -10.09 2.43 -12.58
CA THR A 95 -9.24 3.28 -13.42
C THR A 95 -9.59 4.74 -13.16
N PHE A 96 -8.57 5.57 -12.93
CA PHE A 96 -8.67 7.00 -12.77
C PHE A 96 -8.02 7.70 -13.96
N VAL A 97 -8.71 8.68 -14.53
CA VAL A 97 -8.23 9.54 -15.62
C VAL A 97 -8.15 10.96 -15.08
N ASP A 98 -6.95 11.53 -15.06
CA ASP A 98 -6.66 12.85 -14.47
C ASP A 98 -7.20 13.02 -13.05
N GLY A 99 -7.13 11.94 -12.26
CA GLY A 99 -7.57 11.89 -10.87
C GLY A 99 -9.07 11.67 -10.67
N GLN A 100 -9.86 11.48 -11.73
CA GLN A 100 -11.29 11.17 -11.66
C GLN A 100 -11.56 9.70 -12.00
N PRO A 101 -12.45 9.01 -11.26
CA PRO A 101 -12.79 7.63 -11.56
C PRO A 101 -13.52 7.55 -12.90
N SER A 102 -13.11 6.60 -13.75
CA SER A 102 -13.64 6.41 -15.11
C SER A 102 -14.76 5.37 -15.20
N GLY A 103 -15.29 4.92 -14.05
CA GLY A 103 -16.33 3.90 -13.98
C GLY A 103 -17.00 3.85 -12.60
N PRO A 104 -18.03 2.99 -12.45
CA PRO A 104 -18.72 2.83 -11.18
C PRO A 104 -17.78 2.33 -10.08
N ALA A 105 -18.08 2.68 -8.83
CA ALA A 105 -17.36 2.15 -7.68
C ALA A 105 -17.51 0.62 -7.62
N ALA A 106 -16.44 -0.04 -7.19
CA ALA A 106 -16.46 -1.48 -7.01
C ALA A 106 -17.46 -1.91 -5.93
N GLN A 107 -18.27 -2.90 -6.25
CA GLN A 107 -19.16 -3.53 -5.27
C GLN A 107 -18.51 -4.80 -4.71
N PRO A 108 -18.69 -5.10 -3.42
CA PRO A 108 -18.30 -6.38 -2.85
C PRO A 108 -18.97 -7.55 -3.59
N PRO A 109 -18.28 -8.68 -3.78
CA PRO A 109 -18.88 -9.87 -4.36
C PRO A 109 -19.99 -10.40 -3.45
N ALA A 110 -21.12 -10.81 -4.03
CA ALA A 110 -22.22 -11.41 -3.28
C ALA A 110 -21.81 -12.72 -2.57
N ARG A 111 -20.84 -13.43 -3.15
CA ARG A 111 -20.28 -14.69 -2.65
C ARG A 111 -18.76 -14.65 -2.77
N PRO A 112 -18.04 -14.11 -1.78
CA PRO A 112 -16.59 -14.06 -1.83
C PRO A 112 -16.01 -15.48 -1.73
N THR A 113 -14.99 -15.76 -2.52
CA THR A 113 -14.23 -17.01 -2.46
C THR A 113 -13.14 -16.88 -1.39
N LEU A 114 -13.23 -17.67 -0.32
CA LEU A 114 -12.23 -17.68 0.76
C LEU A 114 -11.07 -18.64 0.46
N VAL A 115 -11.41 -19.81 -0.08
CA VAL A 115 -10.47 -20.89 -0.39
C VAL A 115 -10.57 -21.22 -1.87
N ARG A 116 -9.43 -21.26 -2.54
CA ARG A 116 -9.32 -21.69 -3.94
C ARG A 116 -8.11 -22.61 -4.05
N ASP A 117 -8.31 -23.77 -4.67
CA ASP A 117 -7.26 -24.78 -4.88
C ASP A 117 -6.52 -25.17 -3.58
N GLY A 118 -7.25 -25.26 -2.46
CA GLY A 118 -6.69 -25.59 -1.15
C GLY A 118 -5.84 -24.48 -0.51
N LYS A 119 -5.89 -23.26 -1.06
CA LYS A 119 -5.15 -22.09 -0.56
C LYS A 119 -6.09 -21.00 -0.10
N ALA A 120 -5.65 -20.24 0.89
CA ALA A 120 -6.25 -18.97 1.29
C ALA A 120 -5.38 -17.81 0.82
N ARG A 121 -5.98 -16.63 0.62
CA ARG A 121 -5.27 -15.42 0.20
C ARG A 121 -5.15 -14.44 1.37
N LEU A 122 -3.93 -14.10 1.75
CA LEU A 122 -3.62 -13.19 2.85
C LEU A 122 -3.02 -11.89 2.31
N LEU A 123 -3.55 -10.75 2.73
CA LEU A 123 -2.95 -9.44 2.47
C LEU A 123 -1.94 -9.10 3.57
N VAL A 124 -0.65 -9.10 3.23
CA VAL A 124 0.44 -8.73 4.13
C VAL A 124 1.00 -7.38 3.66
N GLY A 125 0.80 -6.34 4.47
CA GLY A 125 1.05 -4.96 4.04
C GLY A 125 0.14 -4.57 2.87
N LYS A 126 0.72 -4.45 1.67
CA LYS A 126 -0.01 -4.13 0.43
C LYS A 126 0.02 -5.27 -0.59
N THR A 127 0.63 -6.40 -0.22
CA THR A 127 0.90 -7.50 -1.14
C THR A 127 0.03 -8.70 -0.77
N PRO A 128 -0.75 -9.25 -1.71
CA PRO A 128 -1.49 -10.48 -1.49
C PRO A 128 -0.56 -11.69 -1.62
N TYR A 129 -0.69 -12.64 -0.71
CA TYR A 129 0.03 -13.92 -0.71
C TYR A 129 -0.96 -15.07 -0.67
N GLU A 130 -0.78 -16.04 -1.54
CA GLU A 130 -1.53 -17.28 -1.47
C GLU A 130 -0.78 -18.27 -0.57
N VAL A 131 -1.46 -18.72 0.48
CA VAL A 131 -0.91 -19.64 1.47
C VAL A 131 -1.72 -20.93 1.43
N PRO A 132 -1.07 -22.09 1.18
CA PRO A 132 -1.71 -23.39 1.31
C PRO A 132 -2.29 -23.61 2.71
N LEU A 133 -3.52 -24.11 2.80
CA LEU A 133 -4.19 -24.33 4.08
C LEU A 133 -3.49 -25.37 4.96
N ASP A 134 -2.86 -26.37 4.33
CA ASP A 134 -2.05 -27.40 4.97
C ASP A 134 -0.75 -26.83 5.57
N ARG A 135 -0.32 -25.65 5.12
CA ARG A 135 0.81 -24.91 5.68
C ARG A 135 0.42 -23.94 6.78
N LEU A 136 -0.87 -23.71 7.01
CA LEU A 136 -1.32 -22.94 8.17
C LEU A 136 -1.47 -23.83 9.40
N SER A 137 -1.33 -23.22 10.57
CA SER A 137 -1.65 -23.86 11.85
C SER A 137 -3.10 -24.35 11.85
N ASP A 138 -3.39 -25.38 12.63
CA ASP A 138 -4.75 -25.93 12.70
C ASP A 138 -5.77 -24.88 13.19
N GLU A 139 -5.37 -24.03 14.15
CA GLU A 139 -6.19 -22.91 14.64
C GLU A 139 -6.56 -21.92 13.51
N ASP A 140 -5.58 -21.55 12.69
CA ASP A 140 -5.82 -20.61 11.59
C ASP A 140 -6.61 -21.26 10.45
N ARG A 141 -6.41 -22.55 10.19
CA ARG A 141 -7.18 -23.32 9.21
C ARG A 141 -8.64 -23.41 9.63
N ASP A 142 -8.90 -23.75 10.89
CA ASP A 142 -10.24 -23.86 11.45
C ASP A 142 -10.97 -22.52 11.41
N PHE A 143 -10.26 -21.42 11.69
CA PHE A 143 -10.80 -20.07 11.55
C PHE A 143 -11.28 -19.79 10.12
N ILE A 144 -10.47 -20.11 9.10
CA ILE A 144 -10.84 -19.88 7.69
C ILE A 144 -12.07 -20.72 7.31
N LEU A 145 -12.08 -22.00 7.70
CA LEU A 145 -13.17 -22.93 7.38
C LEU A 145 -14.49 -22.55 8.09
N ALA A 146 -14.41 -22.07 9.33
CA ALA A 146 -15.58 -21.56 10.05
C ALA A 146 -16.15 -20.32 9.37
N LEU A 147 -15.27 -19.40 8.90
CA LEU A 147 -15.69 -18.20 8.19
C LEU A 147 -16.32 -18.54 6.83
N GLU A 148 -15.77 -19.51 6.11
CA GLU A 148 -16.32 -19.99 4.83
C GLU A 148 -17.75 -20.50 4.99
N LYS A 149 -18.00 -21.30 6.03
CA LYS A 149 -19.34 -21.78 6.36
C LYS A 149 -20.29 -20.62 6.71
N ALA A 150 -19.84 -19.64 7.47
CA ALA A 150 -20.65 -18.48 7.85
C ALA A 150 -21.01 -17.60 6.63
N VAL A 151 -20.06 -17.40 5.71
CA VAL A 151 -20.27 -16.67 4.47
C VAL A 151 -21.24 -17.41 3.55
N ALA A 152 -21.07 -18.74 3.39
CA ALA A 152 -21.97 -19.56 2.61
C ALA A 152 -23.42 -19.43 3.11
N ALA A 153 -23.64 -19.59 4.42
CA ALA A 153 -24.96 -19.45 5.05
C ALA A 153 -25.57 -18.04 4.86
N SER A 154 -24.76 -16.99 4.98
CA SER A 154 -25.22 -15.61 4.78
C SER A 154 -25.62 -15.34 3.32
N SER A 155 -24.89 -15.93 2.37
CA SER A 155 -25.16 -15.77 0.94
C SER A 155 -26.39 -16.53 0.42
N GLU A 156 -26.85 -17.53 1.18
CA GLU A 156 -28.12 -18.22 0.94
C GLU A 156 -29.30 -17.41 1.47
N ALA A 157 -29.11 -16.72 2.59
CA ALA A 157 -30.14 -15.84 3.17
C ALA A 157 -30.41 -14.59 2.31
N GLN A 158 -29.40 -14.07 1.60
CA GLN A 158 -29.55 -12.91 0.70
C GLN A 158 -30.08 -13.24 -0.71
N GLY A 159 -30.20 -14.53 -1.05
CA GLY A 159 -30.68 -15.00 -2.36
C GLY A 159 -32.16 -15.40 -2.42
N LYS A 160 -32.92 -15.14 -1.35
CA LYS A 160 -34.39 -15.31 -1.30
C LYS A 160 -35.07 -13.95 -1.25
#